data_AF-A0A2E7GY15-F1
#
_entry.id   AF-A0A2E7GY15-F1
#
_cell.length_a   1.000
_cell.length_b   1.000
_cell.length_c   1.000
_cell.angle_alpha   90.00
_cell.angle_beta   90.00
_cell.angle_gamma   90.00
#
_symmetry.space_group_name_H-M   'P 1'
#
loop_
_entity.id
_entity.type
_entity.pdbx_description
1 polymer ?
#
loop_
_entity_poly.entity_id
_entity_poly.type
_entity_poly.pdbx_seq_one_letter_code
_entity_poly.pdbx_strand_id
1 'polypeptide(L)'
;MEPIIQVSTIVRSHDDPDKVFDSIRSIFPGWSPDSTLEKSDFPISRDSEKISGNVDSIDNLLSILRENRVLDTALDAMAMEADEEGAVFRLSRQSASIGKASFVLKENPLGGTMEVSLTGRDIVLWLEQATWHTGRDIVPREVGDELAMSGTGEASEWFGSGRD
;
A
#
# COMPACT_ATOMS: atom_id res chain seq x y z
N MET A 1 6.48 -8.87 16.28
CA MET A 1 5.17 -9.57 16.29
C MET A 1 4.56 -9.33 14.93
N GLU A 2 3.88 -10.32 14.33
CA GLU A 2 3.20 -10.06 13.05
C GLU A 2 2.02 -9.10 13.27
N PRO A 3 1.85 -8.06 12.43
CA PRO A 3 0.74 -7.14 12.52
C PRO A 3 -0.56 -7.80 12.03
N ILE A 4 -1.69 -7.30 12.50
CA ILE A 4 -3.00 -7.57 11.90
C ILE A 4 -3.10 -6.73 10.63
N ILE A 5 -3.50 -7.34 9.52
CA ILE A 5 -3.56 -6.67 8.22
C ILE A 5 -5.01 -6.58 7.77
N GLN A 6 -5.48 -5.36 7.53
CA GLN A 6 -6.79 -5.08 6.99
C GLN A 6 -6.66 -4.26 5.70
N VAL A 7 -7.34 -4.69 4.65
CA VAL A 7 -7.38 -3.98 3.37
C VAL A 7 -8.80 -3.48 3.15
N SER A 8 -8.95 -2.19 2.81
CA SER A 8 -10.24 -1.57 2.55
C SER A 8 -10.24 -0.71 1.29
N THR A 9 -11.42 -0.51 0.69
CA THR A 9 -11.61 0.31 -0.51
C THR A 9 -12.98 0.96 -0.47
N ILE A 10 -13.15 2.07 -1.21
CA ILE A 10 -14.47 2.60 -1.54
C ILE A 10 -14.90 2.03 -2.89
N VAL A 11 -16.05 1.37 -2.96
CA VAL A 11 -16.68 0.92 -4.20
C VAL A 11 -17.75 1.94 -4.59
N ARG A 12 -17.44 2.78 -5.57
CA ARG A 12 -18.36 3.84 -6.02
C ARG A 12 -19.50 3.27 -6.84
N SER A 13 -20.58 4.02 -6.98
CA SER A 13 -21.75 3.61 -7.78
C SER A 13 -21.42 3.32 -9.25
N HIS A 14 -20.39 3.96 -9.80
CA HIS A 14 -19.91 3.74 -11.18
C HIS A 14 -18.78 2.71 -11.29
N ASP A 15 -18.36 2.07 -10.18
CA ASP A 15 -17.38 0.99 -10.21
C ASP A 15 -18.07 -0.35 -10.48
N ASP A 16 -17.37 -1.24 -11.19
CA ASP A 16 -17.72 -2.66 -11.27
C ASP A 16 -17.10 -3.38 -10.04
N PRO A 17 -17.91 -3.88 -9.09
CA PRO A 17 -17.40 -4.46 -7.84
C PRO A 17 -16.45 -5.63 -8.07
N ASP A 18 -16.72 -6.46 -9.09
CA ASP A 18 -15.89 -7.62 -9.39
C ASP A 18 -14.48 -7.18 -9.78
N LYS A 19 -14.36 -6.16 -10.66
CA LYS A 19 -13.06 -5.61 -11.06
C LYS A 19 -12.32 -4.95 -9.90
N VAL A 20 -13.04 -4.32 -8.99
CA VAL A 20 -12.44 -3.77 -7.77
C VAL A 20 -11.87 -4.89 -6.91
N PHE A 21 -12.64 -5.94 -6.65
CA PHE A 21 -12.20 -7.07 -5.84
C PHE A 21 -11.05 -7.83 -6.48
N ASP A 22 -11.08 -8.05 -7.80
CA ASP A 22 -9.98 -8.66 -8.55
C ASP A 22 -8.70 -7.83 -8.44
N SER A 23 -8.80 -6.50 -8.49
CA SER A 23 -7.65 -5.62 -8.28
C SER A 23 -7.06 -5.73 -6.88
N ILE A 24 -7.87 -5.96 -5.84
CA ILE A 24 -7.34 -6.18 -4.48
C ILE A 24 -6.66 -7.54 -4.41
N ARG A 25 -7.29 -8.59 -4.96
CA ARG A 25 -6.78 -9.96 -4.93
C ARG A 25 -5.50 -10.18 -5.72
N SER A 26 -5.22 -9.35 -6.73
CA SER A 26 -3.95 -9.40 -7.44
C SER A 26 -2.76 -9.02 -6.56
N ILE A 27 -2.98 -8.20 -5.53
CA ILE A 27 -1.96 -7.80 -4.54
C ILE A 27 -2.08 -8.63 -3.26
N PHE A 28 -3.30 -8.96 -2.85
CA PHE A 28 -3.60 -9.73 -1.64
C PHE A 28 -4.50 -10.94 -1.96
N PRO A 29 -3.92 -12.08 -2.41
CA PRO A 29 -4.68 -13.23 -2.91
C PRO A 29 -5.68 -13.83 -1.91
N GLY A 30 -5.37 -13.73 -0.60
CA GLY A 30 -6.24 -14.21 0.47
C GLY A 30 -7.38 -13.28 0.85
N TRP A 31 -7.49 -12.10 0.22
CA TRP A 31 -8.49 -11.10 0.61
C TRP A 31 -9.92 -11.53 0.24
N SER A 32 -10.78 -11.47 1.25
CA SER A 32 -12.23 -11.65 1.12
C SER A 32 -12.96 -10.48 1.79
N PRO A 33 -14.00 -9.93 1.16
CA PRO A 33 -14.74 -8.81 1.73
C PRO A 33 -15.60 -9.26 2.93
N ASP A 34 -15.65 -8.44 3.97
CA ASP A 34 -16.48 -8.64 5.17
C ASP A 34 -17.99 -8.50 4.88
N SER A 35 -18.33 -7.80 3.79
CA SER A 35 -19.69 -7.61 3.31
C SER A 35 -19.79 -7.91 1.81
N THR A 36 -20.96 -8.37 1.38
CA THR A 36 -21.23 -8.57 -0.04
C THR A 36 -21.81 -7.29 -0.64
N LEU A 37 -21.38 -6.95 -1.85
CA LEU A 37 -21.96 -5.85 -2.62
C LEU A 37 -22.73 -6.45 -3.79
N GLU A 38 -24.04 -6.22 -3.85
CA GLU A 38 -24.84 -6.73 -4.95
C GLU A 38 -24.52 -5.97 -6.25
N LYS A 39 -24.44 -6.73 -7.35
CA LYS A 39 -24.30 -6.15 -8.68
C LYS A 39 -25.66 -5.53 -9.08
N SER A 40 -25.64 -4.30 -9.54
CA SER A 40 -26.86 -3.58 -9.96
C SER A 40 -26.78 -3.23 -11.44
N ASP A 41 -27.90 -3.37 -12.14
CA ASP A 41 -28.04 -2.92 -13.53
C ASP A 41 -28.32 -1.41 -13.58
N PHE A 42 -27.99 -0.79 -14.71
CA PHE A 42 -28.21 0.64 -14.90
C PHE A 42 -29.72 0.98 -14.96
N PRO A 43 -30.20 2.07 -14.33
CA PRO A 43 -29.43 3.03 -13.53
C PRO A 43 -29.12 2.52 -12.13
N ILE A 44 -27.86 2.68 -11.72
CA ILE A 44 -27.39 2.27 -10.39
C ILE A 44 -27.84 3.32 -9.36
N SER A 45 -28.64 2.89 -8.38
CA SER A 45 -29.17 3.73 -7.29
C SER A 45 -28.44 3.55 -5.96
N ARG A 46 -27.48 2.62 -5.86
CA ARG A 46 -26.69 2.43 -4.64
C ARG A 46 -25.70 3.57 -4.43
N ASP A 47 -25.42 3.86 -3.17
CA ASP A 47 -24.38 4.79 -2.77
C ASP A 47 -22.98 4.17 -2.89
N SER A 48 -21.95 5.00 -2.66
CA SER A 48 -20.58 4.50 -2.51
C SER A 48 -20.42 3.83 -1.17
N GLU A 49 -19.84 2.63 -1.14
CA GLU A 49 -19.69 1.84 0.08
C GLU A 49 -18.22 1.55 0.38
N LYS A 50 -17.83 1.64 1.66
CA LYS A 50 -16.51 1.17 2.12
C LYS A 50 -16.59 -0.33 2.35
N ILE A 51 -15.80 -1.09 1.60
CA ILE A 51 -15.64 -2.54 1.74
C ILE A 51 -14.28 -2.81 2.36
N SER A 52 -14.24 -3.69 3.36
CA SER A 52 -13.03 -4.09 4.07
C SER A 52 -12.89 -5.60 4.09
N GLY A 53 -11.70 -6.09 4.39
CA GLY A 53 -11.43 -7.50 4.63
C GLY A 53 -10.04 -7.70 5.21
N ASN A 54 -9.90 -8.68 6.11
CA ASN A 54 -8.61 -9.07 6.66
C ASN A 54 -7.82 -9.96 5.68
N VAL A 55 -6.50 -9.94 5.82
CA VAL A 55 -5.59 -10.83 5.08
C VAL A 55 -4.53 -11.39 6.01
N ASP A 56 -4.06 -12.59 5.71
CA ASP A 56 -3.10 -13.27 6.58
C ASP A 56 -1.66 -12.76 6.42
N SER A 57 -1.33 -12.16 5.27
CA SER A 57 0.04 -11.74 4.94
C SER A 57 0.10 -10.67 3.83
N ILE A 58 1.19 -9.90 3.82
CA ILE A 58 1.57 -8.97 2.73
C ILE A 58 2.66 -9.54 1.78
N ASP A 59 3.00 -10.83 1.88
CA ASP A 59 4.14 -11.42 1.15
C ASP A 59 4.09 -11.24 -0.36
N ASN A 60 2.88 -11.31 -0.95
CA ASN A 60 2.70 -11.09 -2.37
C ASN A 60 3.01 -9.64 -2.77
N LEU A 61 2.57 -8.66 -1.97
CA LEU A 61 2.96 -7.26 -2.14
C LEU A 61 4.49 -7.09 -2.06
N LEU A 62 5.13 -7.64 -1.02
CA LEU A 62 6.58 -7.56 -0.85
C LEU A 62 7.34 -8.22 -2.00
N SER A 63 6.82 -9.32 -2.54
CA SER A 63 7.40 -10.00 -3.71
C SER A 63 7.35 -9.12 -4.95
N ILE A 64 6.19 -8.50 -5.24
CA ILE A 64 6.04 -7.53 -6.34
C ILE A 64 7.03 -6.37 -6.18
N LEU A 65 7.14 -5.80 -4.98
CA LEU A 65 8.04 -4.67 -4.71
C LEU A 65 9.52 -5.05 -4.85
N ARG A 66 9.88 -6.26 -4.42
CA ARG A 66 11.24 -6.80 -4.54
C ARG A 66 11.62 -7.03 -6.00
N GLU A 67 10.74 -7.63 -6.79
CA GLU A 67 10.95 -7.85 -8.23
C GLU A 67 11.14 -6.52 -8.99
N ASN A 68 10.41 -5.49 -8.58
CA ASN A 68 10.53 -4.13 -9.14
C ASN A 68 11.68 -3.32 -8.53
N ARG A 69 12.41 -3.85 -7.54
CA ARG A 69 13.54 -3.19 -6.85
C ARG A 69 13.19 -1.85 -6.20
N VAL A 70 12.01 -1.78 -5.58
CA VAL A 70 11.48 -0.55 -4.96
C VAL A 70 11.22 -0.71 -3.45
N LEU A 71 11.92 -1.62 -2.78
CA LEU A 71 11.72 -1.89 -1.36
C LEU A 71 12.07 -0.70 -0.44
N ASP A 72 13.05 0.13 -0.82
CA ASP A 72 13.38 1.34 -0.05
C ASP A 72 12.28 2.40 -0.18
N THR A 73 11.79 2.65 -1.39
CA THR A 73 10.61 3.52 -1.59
C THR A 73 9.38 2.96 -0.88
N ALA A 74 9.23 1.64 -0.84
CA ALA A 74 8.13 1.01 -0.12
C ALA A 74 8.26 1.20 1.40
N LEU A 75 9.46 1.10 1.96
CA LEU A 75 9.70 1.40 3.37
C LEU A 75 9.24 2.84 3.68
N ASP A 76 9.72 3.81 2.90
CA ASP A 76 9.39 5.22 3.09
C ASP A 76 7.88 5.47 2.99
N ALA A 77 7.23 4.90 1.97
CA ALA A 77 5.80 5.09 1.73
C ALA A 77 4.91 4.39 2.77
N MET A 78 5.29 3.18 3.22
CA MET A 78 4.52 2.44 4.23
C MET A 78 4.69 3.04 5.63
N ALA A 79 5.85 3.65 5.93
CA ALA A 79 6.13 4.23 7.22
C ALA A 79 5.67 5.71 7.37
N MET A 80 5.22 6.34 6.28
CA MET A 80 4.86 7.77 6.28
C MET A 80 3.70 8.12 7.23
N GLU A 81 2.73 7.21 7.38
CA GLU A 81 1.64 7.31 8.35
C GLU A 81 1.75 6.20 9.41
N ALA A 82 2.96 5.94 9.92
CA ALA A 82 3.20 5.00 11.00
C ALA A 82 3.32 5.68 12.37
N ASP A 83 2.78 5.05 13.40
CA ASP A 83 2.84 5.45 14.80
C ASP A 83 3.02 4.24 15.74
N GLU A 84 2.72 4.41 17.03
CA GLU A 84 2.86 3.35 18.03
C GLU A 84 1.82 2.22 17.90
N GLU A 85 0.68 2.48 17.23
CA GLU A 85 -0.44 1.55 17.07
C GLU A 85 -0.37 0.80 15.74
N GLY A 86 0.23 1.40 14.70
CA GLY A 86 0.28 0.78 13.40
C GLY A 86 0.79 1.67 12.28
N ALA A 87 0.52 1.25 11.05
CA ALA A 87 0.87 1.97 9.83
C ALA A 87 -0.28 1.89 8.83
N VAL A 88 -0.52 2.99 8.13
CA VAL A 88 -1.52 3.06 7.05
C VAL A 88 -0.86 3.51 5.76
N PHE A 89 -1.15 2.84 4.66
CA PHE A 89 -0.71 3.27 3.34
C PHE A 89 -1.73 2.92 2.27
N ARG A 90 -1.59 3.54 1.10
CA ARG A 90 -2.57 3.42 0.02
C ARG A 90 -1.91 2.97 -1.28
N LEU A 91 -2.58 2.06 -1.99
CA LEU A 91 -2.16 1.56 -3.29
C LEU A 91 -3.20 1.92 -4.37
N SER A 92 -2.73 2.18 -5.58
CA SER A 92 -3.58 2.42 -6.75
C SER A 92 -4.29 1.15 -7.20
N ARG A 93 -5.64 1.17 -7.25
CA ARG A 93 -6.42 0.04 -7.81
C ARG A 93 -6.16 -0.18 -9.30
N GLN A 94 -5.88 0.90 -10.03
CA GLN A 94 -5.58 0.80 -11.47
C GLN A 94 -4.28 0.03 -11.72
N SER A 95 -3.23 0.33 -10.95
CA SER A 95 -1.97 -0.42 -11.04
C SER A 95 -2.17 -1.87 -10.60
N ALA A 96 -2.93 -2.06 -9.52
CA ALA A 96 -3.23 -3.39 -9.00
C ALA A 96 -4.01 -4.26 -10.00
N SER A 97 -4.92 -3.67 -10.80
CA SER A 97 -5.67 -4.43 -11.81
C SER A 97 -4.80 -5.09 -12.89
N ILE A 98 -3.55 -4.64 -13.05
CA ILE A 98 -2.54 -5.25 -13.93
C ILE A 98 -1.41 -5.93 -13.15
N GLY A 99 -1.61 -6.23 -11.87
CA GLY A 99 -0.68 -6.93 -10.99
C GLY A 99 0.50 -6.09 -10.49
N LYS A 100 0.41 -4.75 -10.55
CA LYS A 100 1.47 -3.84 -10.08
C LYS A 100 1.09 -3.14 -8.79
N ALA A 101 2.06 -2.94 -7.90
CA ALA A 101 1.90 -2.11 -6.71
C ALA A 101 2.42 -0.69 -6.99
N SER A 102 1.59 0.32 -6.71
CA SER A 102 1.96 1.74 -6.79
C SER A 102 1.38 2.47 -5.60
N PHE A 103 2.24 3.09 -4.79
CA PHE A 103 1.83 3.89 -3.63
C PHE A 103 1.14 5.18 -4.05
N VAL A 104 0.15 5.59 -3.25
CA VAL A 104 -0.62 6.83 -3.42
C VAL A 104 -0.46 7.67 -2.17
N LEU A 105 0.25 8.81 -2.28
CA LEU A 105 0.63 9.62 -1.12
C LEU A 105 -0.34 10.79 -0.84
N LYS A 106 -1.03 11.33 -1.85
CA LYS A 106 -1.90 12.51 -1.68
C LYS A 106 -3.18 12.43 -2.48
N GLU A 107 -3.07 12.48 -3.81
CA GLU A 107 -4.25 12.62 -4.67
C GLU A 107 -4.95 11.30 -4.89
N ASN A 108 -6.28 11.31 -4.89
CA ASN A 108 -7.07 10.14 -5.24
C ASN A 108 -6.98 9.89 -6.76
N PRO A 109 -6.32 8.82 -7.21
CA PRO A 109 -6.19 8.53 -8.63
C PRO A 109 -7.55 8.17 -9.23
N LEU A 110 -7.63 8.31 -10.55
CA LEU A 110 -8.71 7.70 -11.32
C LEU A 110 -8.80 6.21 -10.99
N GLY A 111 -10.02 5.72 -10.79
CA GLY A 111 -10.26 4.33 -10.42
C GLY A 111 -9.98 4.01 -8.96
N GLY A 112 -9.63 4.97 -8.10
CA GLY A 112 -9.62 4.83 -6.63
C GLY A 112 -8.41 4.09 -6.04
N THR A 113 -8.41 3.99 -4.72
CA THR A 113 -7.34 3.38 -3.92
C THR A 113 -7.83 2.18 -3.12
N MET A 114 -6.92 1.30 -2.75
CA MET A 114 -7.07 0.41 -1.62
C MET A 114 -6.18 0.91 -0.47
N GLU A 115 -6.74 1.01 0.72
CA GLU A 115 -6.07 1.39 1.96
C GLU A 115 -5.68 0.12 2.70
N VAL A 116 -4.42 0.01 3.09
CA VAL A 116 -3.86 -1.09 3.86
C VAL A 116 -3.54 -0.56 5.24
N SER A 117 -4.12 -1.17 6.26
CA SER A 117 -3.86 -0.89 7.66
C SER A 117 -3.10 -2.05 8.26
N LEU A 118 -1.96 -1.77 8.86
CA LEU A 118 -1.18 -2.70 9.65
C LEU A 118 -1.29 -2.29 11.12
N THR A 119 -1.84 -3.15 11.98
CA THR A 119 -2.00 -2.84 13.40
C THR A 119 -1.14 -3.78 14.23
N GLY A 120 -0.25 -3.23 15.05
CA GLY A 120 0.69 -4.00 15.82
C GLY A 120 1.80 -3.15 16.42
N ARG A 121 2.37 -3.62 17.52
CA ARG A 121 3.51 -2.96 18.18
C ARG A 121 4.78 -3.11 17.35
N ASP A 122 5.68 -2.15 17.51
CA ASP A 122 6.98 -2.10 16.83
C ASP A 122 6.85 -2.14 15.30
N ILE A 123 5.79 -1.52 14.75
CA ILE A 123 5.47 -1.60 13.32
C ILE A 123 6.59 -1.04 12.43
N VAL A 124 7.27 0.01 12.89
CA VAL A 124 8.42 0.62 12.21
C VAL A 124 9.53 -0.42 12.04
N LEU A 125 9.92 -1.09 13.12
CA LEU A 125 10.94 -2.14 13.09
C LEU A 125 10.51 -3.33 12.23
N TRP A 126 9.23 -3.71 12.28
CA TRP A 126 8.69 -4.76 11.43
C TRP A 126 8.76 -4.39 9.94
N LEU A 127 8.43 -3.13 9.58
CA LEU A 127 8.54 -2.63 8.21
C LEU A 127 9.98 -2.63 7.70
N GLU A 128 10.94 -2.23 8.53
CA GLU A 128 12.37 -2.28 8.19
C GLU A 128 12.82 -3.72 7.89
N GLN A 129 12.38 -4.68 8.70
CA GLN A 129 12.68 -6.10 8.51
C GLN A 129 11.98 -6.67 7.27
N ALA A 130 10.70 -6.37 7.08
CA ALA A 130 9.90 -6.85 5.96
C ALA A 130 10.38 -6.33 4.60
N THR A 131 10.94 -5.11 4.59
CA THR A 131 11.51 -4.47 3.39
C THR A 131 13.00 -4.70 3.20
N TRP A 132 13.66 -5.42 4.12
CA TRP A 132 15.10 -5.62 4.05
C TRP A 132 15.51 -6.36 2.77
N HIS A 133 16.63 -5.92 2.18
CA HIS A 133 17.29 -6.59 1.07
C HIS A 133 18.80 -6.36 1.14
N THR A 134 19.58 -7.19 0.44
CA THR A 134 21.06 -7.21 0.46
C THR A 134 21.73 -5.91 0.01
N GLY A 135 21.00 -5.01 -0.65
CA GLY A 135 21.52 -3.68 -0.98
C GLY A 135 21.85 -2.86 0.29
N ARG A 136 21.12 -3.13 1.38
CA ARG A 136 21.29 -2.47 2.67
C ARG A 136 22.54 -2.91 3.45
N ASP A 137 23.20 -3.99 3.01
CA ASP A 137 24.53 -4.34 3.53
C ASP A 137 25.59 -3.29 3.13
N ILE A 138 25.37 -2.58 2.02
CA ILE A 138 26.26 -1.55 1.48
C ILE A 138 25.77 -0.15 1.84
N VAL A 139 24.47 0.10 1.66
CA VAL A 139 23.83 1.39 1.97
C VAL A 139 22.67 1.12 2.93
N PRO A 140 22.91 1.14 4.25
CA PRO A 140 21.87 0.93 5.25
C PRO A 140 20.70 1.90 5.04
N ARG A 141 19.49 1.41 5.30
CA ARG A 141 18.25 2.19 5.24
C ARG A 141 17.41 1.91 6.48
N GLU A 142 16.86 2.97 7.04
CA GLU A 142 15.98 2.98 8.22
C GLU A 142 14.84 3.97 7.98
N VAL A 143 13.75 3.83 8.72
CA VAL A 143 12.62 4.77 8.57
C VAL A 143 13.04 6.19 8.93
N GLY A 144 12.84 7.12 8.00
CA GLY A 144 13.15 8.54 8.20
C GLY A 144 14.64 8.89 8.14
N ASP A 145 15.45 8.03 7.51
CA ASP A 145 16.85 8.34 7.23
C ASP A 145 17.03 9.51 6.24
N GLU A 146 18.27 9.97 6.05
CA GLU A 146 18.58 11.11 5.17
C GLU A 146 18.31 10.82 3.68
N LEU A 147 18.11 9.55 3.31
CA LEU A 147 17.82 9.09 1.95
C LEU A 147 16.33 8.78 1.75
N ALA A 148 15.50 9.01 2.78
CA ALA A 148 14.07 8.79 2.73
C ALA A 148 13.43 9.68 1.67
N MET A 149 12.50 9.10 0.93
CA MET A 149 11.62 9.81 0.02
C MET A 149 10.86 10.92 0.79
N SER A 150 10.70 12.09 0.16
CA SER A 150 9.96 13.19 0.76
C SER A 150 8.46 12.90 0.89
N GLY A 151 7.74 13.70 1.69
CA GLY A 151 6.29 13.62 1.81
C GLY A 151 5.50 13.96 0.53
N THR A 152 6.17 14.41 -0.54
CA THR A 152 5.57 14.59 -1.88
C THR A 152 5.87 13.43 -2.83
N GLY A 153 6.69 12.47 -2.41
CA GLY A 153 7.11 11.35 -3.25
C GLY A 153 8.39 11.60 -4.04
N GLU A 154 9.10 12.71 -3.78
CA GLU A 154 10.37 13.02 -4.44
C GLU A 154 11.49 12.21 -3.81
N ALA A 155 12.34 11.61 -4.65
CA ALA A 155 13.51 10.88 -4.19
C ALA A 155 14.57 11.85 -3.67
N SER A 156 15.23 11.48 -2.58
CA SER A 156 16.39 12.21 -2.07
C SER A 156 17.62 11.88 -2.94
N GLU A 157 18.28 12.91 -3.50
CA GLU A 157 19.46 12.72 -4.33
C GLU A 157 20.73 12.59 -3.49
N TRP A 158 21.59 11.64 -3.87
CA TRP A 158 22.86 11.38 -3.18
C TRP A 158 23.94 12.44 -3.46
N PHE A 159 23.81 13.21 -4.55
CA PHE A 159 24.84 14.16 -4.98
C PHE A 159 24.63 15.55 -4.38
N GLY A 160 25.09 15.71 -3.14
CA GLY A 160 25.65 16.95 -2.63
C GLY A 160 24.66 17.96 -2.03
N SER A 161 24.59 17.97 -0.70
CA SER A 161 24.51 19.21 0.08
C SER A 161 25.79 20.03 -0.11
N GLY A 162 26.06 20.44 -1.36
CA GLY A 162 27.02 21.47 -1.70
C GLY A 162 26.38 22.82 -1.37
N ARG A 163 26.94 23.50 -0.39
CA ARG A 163 26.68 24.90 -0.08
C ARG A 163 26.69 25.75 -1.37
N ASP A 164 25.64 26.54 -1.57
CA ASP A 164 25.72 27.83 -2.25
C ASP A 164 25.87 28.94 -1.19
#